data_AF-S2E6D3-F1
#
_entry.id   AF-S2E6D3-F1
#
_cell.length_a   1.000
_cell.length_b   1.000
_cell.length_c   1.000
_cell.angle_alpha   90.00
_cell.angle_beta   90.00
_cell.angle_gamma   90.00
#
_symmetry.space_group_name_H-M   'P 1'
#
loop_
_entity.id
_entity.type
_entity.pdbx_description
1 polymer ?
#
loop_
_entity_poly.entity_id
_entity_poly.type
_entity_poly.pdbx_seq_one_letter_code
_entity_poly.pdbx_strand_id
1 'polypeptide(L)'
;MSKYKKTLFIFRRDLRLEDNTGLIYALKNSNEVIPCFILDIDILGNLKKSRLRIKFLNESLKDLNEQLIKRKTNLRIFRGRSEEIIEKIILENKIDGVFLNGDYTKFAQLKENKIKKICNQKKYRF
;
A
#
# COMPACT_ATOMS: atom_id res chain seq x y z
N MET A 1 17.48 17.17 -1.32
CA MET A 1 17.42 16.22 -0.19
C MET A 1 16.04 15.61 -0.17
N SER A 2 15.94 14.31 0.08
CA SER A 2 14.65 13.63 0.25
C SER A 2 13.92 14.18 1.48
N LYS A 3 12.58 14.21 1.40
CA LYS A 3 11.70 14.76 2.44
C LYS A 3 11.40 13.74 3.53
N TYR A 4 11.64 12.45 3.26
CA TYR A 4 11.36 11.30 4.13
C TYR A 4 12.55 10.32 4.13
N LYS A 5 12.88 9.71 5.27
CA LYS A 5 13.90 8.65 5.29
C LYS A 5 13.32 7.34 4.79
N LYS A 6 12.16 6.93 5.32
CA LYS A 6 11.54 5.65 4.97
C LYS A 6 10.04 5.81 4.83
N THR A 7 9.49 5.30 3.74
CA THR A 7 8.07 5.44 3.43
C THR A 7 7.45 4.12 3.01
N LEU A 8 6.16 3.99 3.26
CA LEU A 8 5.37 2.83 2.86
C LEU A 8 4.54 3.21 1.64
N PHE A 9 4.68 2.49 0.54
CA PHE A 9 3.80 2.64 -0.62
C PHE A 9 2.82 1.46 -0.69
N ILE A 10 1.53 1.75 -0.57
CA ILE A 10 0.47 0.74 -0.51
C ILE A 10 -0.20 0.62 -1.88
N PHE A 11 0.07 -0.49 -2.56
CA PHE A 11 -0.65 -0.89 -3.75
C PHE A 11 -2.10 -1.27 -3.42
N ARG A 12 -3.04 -0.80 -4.24
CA ARG A 12 -4.47 -1.11 -4.08
C ARG A 12 -5.05 -1.77 -5.33
N ARG A 13 -5.59 -1.00 -6.27
CA ARG A 13 -6.19 -1.53 -7.51
C ARG A 13 -5.19 -1.53 -8.66
N ASP A 14 -4.24 -0.63 -8.57
CA ASP A 14 -3.20 -0.25 -9.50
C ASP A 14 -1.92 -1.05 -9.25
N LEU A 15 -1.95 -2.36 -9.53
CA LEU A 15 -0.83 -3.28 -9.32
C LEU A 15 0.24 -3.15 -10.42
N ARG A 16 0.78 -1.95 -10.62
CA ARG A 16 1.77 -1.64 -11.67
C ARG A 16 2.88 -0.71 -11.17
N LEU A 17 4.09 -0.90 -11.71
CA LEU A 17 5.24 -0.02 -11.43
C LEU A 17 5.33 1.18 -12.36
N GLU A 18 4.95 0.98 -13.62
CA GLU A 18 4.99 2.01 -14.66
C GLU A 18 3.74 2.89 -14.58
N ASP A 19 3.92 4.17 -14.93
CA ASP A 19 2.85 5.18 -14.90
C ASP A 19 2.03 5.15 -13.58
N ASN A 20 2.76 5.16 -12.47
CA ASN A 20 2.19 5.16 -11.13
C ASN A 20 2.59 6.45 -10.40
N THR A 21 1.73 7.47 -10.50
CA THR A 21 1.99 8.82 -9.97
C THR A 21 2.32 8.84 -8.48
N GLY A 22 1.59 8.08 -7.66
CA GLY A 22 1.86 7.98 -6.22
C GLY A 22 3.19 7.30 -5.94
N LEU A 23 3.55 6.24 -6.68
CA LEU A 23 4.83 5.56 -6.53
C LEU A 23 5.99 6.48 -6.96
N ILE A 24 5.85 7.17 -8.09
CA ILE A 24 6.82 8.16 -8.57
C ILE A 24 7.03 9.25 -7.51
N TYR A 25 5.95 9.75 -6.92
CA TYR A 25 6.03 10.76 -5.87
C TYR A 25 6.74 10.21 -4.62
N ALA A 26 6.39 9.00 -4.18
CA ALA A 26 7.03 8.35 -3.04
C ALA A 26 8.55 8.17 -3.26
N LEU A 27 8.95 7.67 -4.42
CA LEU A 27 10.35 7.45 -4.80
C LEU A 27 11.14 8.76 -4.90
N LYS A 28 10.55 9.83 -5.45
CA LYS A 28 11.22 11.14 -5.56
C LYS A 28 11.45 11.81 -4.21
N ASN A 29 10.59 11.54 -3.23
CA ASN A 29 10.60 12.24 -1.94
C ASN A 29 11.20 11.43 -0.78
N SER A 30 11.61 10.18 -1.00
CA SER A 30 12.01 9.27 0.08
C SER A 30 13.36 8.60 -0.20
N ASN A 31 14.18 8.37 0.83
CA ASN A 31 15.41 7.57 0.66
C ASN A 31 15.09 6.08 0.45
N GLU A 32 14.08 5.57 1.15
CA GLU A 32 13.64 4.18 1.06
C GLU A 32 12.11 4.12 0.90
N VAL A 33 11.65 3.29 -0.04
CA VAL A 33 10.22 3.02 -0.27
C VAL A 33 9.99 1.53 -0.10
N ILE A 34 9.08 1.18 0.81
CA ILE A 34 8.67 -0.19 1.06
C ILE A 34 7.37 -0.42 0.28
N PRO A 35 7.40 -1.21 -0.82
CA PRO A 35 6.19 -1.58 -1.54
C PRO A 35 5.40 -2.63 -0.74
N CYS A 36 4.12 -2.38 -0.52
CA CYS A 36 3.25 -3.34 0.15
C CYS A 36 1.87 -3.46 -0.48
N PHE A 37 1.23 -4.58 -0.20
CA PHE A 37 -0.17 -4.84 -0.51
C PHE A 37 -0.86 -5.38 0.74
N ILE A 38 -2.04 -4.85 1.06
CA ILE A 38 -2.82 -5.30 2.22
C ILE A 38 -4.05 -6.05 1.74
N LEU A 39 -4.08 -7.34 2.01
CA LEU A 39 -5.25 -8.18 1.79
C LEU A 39 -6.28 -7.90 2.89
N ASP A 40 -7.11 -6.91 2.61
CA ASP A 40 -8.09 -6.39 3.56
C ASP A 40 -9.24 -7.38 3.80
N ILE A 41 -9.44 -7.78 5.06
CA ILE A 41 -10.46 -8.76 5.44
C ILE A 41 -11.89 -8.30 5.12
N ASP A 42 -12.15 -6.99 5.11
CA ASP A 42 -13.47 -6.44 4.80
C ASP A 42 -13.80 -6.60 3.31
N ILE A 43 -12.77 -6.67 2.46
CA ILE A 43 -12.90 -6.81 1.00
C ILE A 43 -12.87 -8.30 0.60
N LEU A 44 -12.15 -9.12 1.38
CA LEU A 44 -12.01 -10.57 1.20
C LEU A 44 -13.35 -11.32 1.18
N GLY A 45 -14.33 -10.90 1.98
CA GLY A 45 -15.66 -11.51 2.01
C GLY A 45 -16.37 -11.49 0.65
N ASN A 46 -16.23 -10.38 -0.09
CA ASN A 46 -16.79 -10.23 -1.43
C ASN A 46 -15.94 -10.93 -2.49
N LEU A 47 -14.61 -10.98 -2.31
CA LEU A 47 -13.68 -11.67 -3.21
C LEU A 47 -13.83 -13.20 -3.17
N LYS A 48 -14.08 -13.79 -2.00
CA LYS A 48 -14.26 -15.26 -1.83
C LYS A 48 -15.35 -15.86 -2.72
N LYS A 49 -16.33 -15.06 -3.12
CA LYS A 49 -17.43 -15.48 -4.00
C LYS A 49 -17.01 -15.59 -5.48
N SER A 50 -15.81 -15.14 -5.86
CA SER A 50 -15.34 -15.14 -7.25
C SER A 50 -13.95 -15.76 -7.40
N ARG A 51 -13.90 -17.02 -7.83
CA ARG A 51 -12.63 -17.76 -8.06
C ARG A 51 -11.74 -17.09 -9.11
N LEU A 52 -12.33 -16.60 -10.21
CA LEU A 52 -11.59 -15.95 -11.29
C LEU A 52 -10.93 -14.65 -10.80
N ARG A 53 -11.63 -13.85 -9.99
CA ARG A 53 -11.08 -12.60 -9.46
C ARG A 53 -9.93 -12.84 -8.50
N ILE A 54 -9.99 -13.90 -7.68
CA ILE A 54 -8.89 -14.30 -6.80
C ILE A 54 -7.69 -14.77 -7.62
N LYS A 55 -7.92 -15.61 -8.64
CA LYS A 55 -6.85 -16.09 -9.51
C LYS A 55 -6.13 -14.92 -10.20
N PHE A 56 -6.88 -14.02 -10.81
CA PHE A 56 -6.33 -12.83 -11.46
C PHE A 56 -5.54 -11.94 -10.49
N LEU A 57 -6.07 -11.71 -9.28
CA LEU A 57 -5.36 -10.94 -8.25
C LEU A 57 -4.03 -11.59 -7.87
N ASN A 58 -4.01 -12.91 -7.65
CA ASN A 58 -2.80 -13.65 -7.30
C ASN A 58 -1.76 -13.59 -8.43
N GLU A 59 -2.18 -13.77 -9.68
CA GLU A 59 -1.31 -13.66 -10.86
C GLU A 59 -0.74 -12.24 -10.99
N SER A 60 -1.57 -11.21 -10.79
CA SER A 60 -1.14 -9.80 -10.83
C SER A 60 -0.14 -9.46 -9.72
N LEU A 61 -0.36 -9.94 -8.49
CA LEU A 61 0.57 -9.74 -7.38
C LEU A 61 1.89 -10.46 -7.60
N LYS A 62 1.85 -11.66 -8.21
CA LYS A 62 3.03 -12.43 -8.55
C LYS A 62 3.87 -11.69 -9.60
N ASP A 63 3.24 -11.24 -10.68
CA ASP A 63 3.91 -10.46 -11.73
C ASP A 63 4.54 -9.17 -11.16
N LEU A 64 3.78 -8.41 -10.36
CA LEU A 64 4.29 -7.22 -9.69
C LEU A 64 5.51 -7.52 -8.81
N ASN A 65 5.47 -8.62 -8.05
CA ASN A 65 6.58 -9.01 -7.20
C ASN A 65 7.81 -9.45 -8.02
N GLU A 66 7.64 -10.15 -9.13
CA GLU A 66 8.73 -10.52 -10.03
C GLU A 66 9.41 -9.27 -10.63
N GLN A 67 8.64 -8.26 -11.01
CA GLN A 67 9.19 -6.98 -11.46
C GLN A 67 9.95 -6.24 -10.36
N LEU A 68 9.47 -6.29 -9.11
CA LEU A 68 10.15 -5.71 -7.95
C LEU A 68 11.46 -6.44 -7.64
N ILE A 69 11.48 -7.78 -7.71
CA ILE A 69 12.69 -8.59 -7.44
C ILE A 69 13.82 -8.23 -8.40
N LYS A 70 13.51 -7.99 -9.68
CA LYS A 70 14.48 -7.48 -10.68
C LYS A 70 15.12 -6.15 -10.27
N ARG A 71 14.45 -5.37 -9.41
CA ARG A 71 14.91 -4.10 -8.84
C ARG A 71 15.47 -4.24 -7.43
N LYS A 72 15.81 -5.46 -7.00
CA LYS A 72 16.38 -5.80 -5.68
C LYS A 72 15.47 -5.45 -4.49
N THR A 73 14.15 -5.52 -4.68
CA THR A 73 13.16 -5.35 -3.61
C THR A 73 12.00 -6.32 -3.79
N ASN A 74 11.17 -6.53 -2.79
CA ASN A 74 10.06 -7.48 -2.85
C ASN A 74 8.76 -6.82 -2.39
N LEU A 75 7.63 -7.26 -2.94
CA LEU A 75 6.31 -6.85 -2.48
C LEU A 75 6.01 -7.45 -1.11
N ARG A 76 5.77 -6.61 -0.09
CA ARG A 76 5.32 -7.09 1.22
C ARG A 76 3.81 -7.27 1.22
N ILE A 77 3.35 -8.50 1.40
CA ILE A 77 1.91 -8.81 1.49
C ILE A 77 1.52 -8.98 2.95
N PHE A 78 0.54 -8.19 3.39
CA PHE A 78 -0.04 -8.28 4.72
C PHE A 78 -1.51 -8.71 4.64
N ARG A 79 -2.04 -9.26 5.73
CA ARG A 79 -3.44 -9.66 5.84
C ARG A 79 -4.01 -9.14 7.15
N GLY A 80 -5.13 -8.43 7.08
CA GLY A 80 -5.78 -7.82 8.25
C GLY A 80 -6.64 -6.64 7.86
N ARG A 81 -7.11 -5.85 8.82
CA ARG A 81 -7.73 -4.55 8.52
C ARG A 81 -6.64 -3.55 8.15
N SER A 82 -6.85 -2.78 7.09
CA SER A 82 -5.85 -1.84 6.58
C SER A 82 -5.34 -0.87 7.65
N GLU A 83 -6.23 -0.34 8.47
CA GLU A 83 -5.91 0.62 9.54
C GLU A 83 -4.94 0.04 10.58
N GLU A 84 -5.24 -1.15 11.10
CA GLU A 84 -4.45 -1.86 12.12
C GLU A 84 -3.07 -2.26 11.58
N ILE A 85 -3.03 -2.75 10.34
CA ILE A 85 -1.78 -3.15 9.68
C ILE A 85 -0.89 -1.95 9.41
N ILE A 86 -1.45 -0.84 8.91
CA ILE A 86 -0.69 0.39 8.66
C ILE A 86 -0.12 0.94 9.97
N GLU A 87 -0.92 1.02 11.03
CA GLU A 87 -0.44 1.47 12.34
C GLU A 87 0.72 0.60 12.85
N LYS A 88 0.56 -0.73 12.77
CA LYS A 88 1.60 -1.69 13.17
C LYS A 88 2.90 -1.49 12.37
N ILE A 89 2.81 -1.39 11.03
CA ILE A 89 3.98 -1.23 10.16
C ILE A 89 4.71 0.08 10.49
N ILE A 90 3.97 1.16 10.69
CA ILE A 90 4.54 2.47 11.01
C ILE A 90 5.35 2.40 12.32
N LEU A 91 4.79 1.78 13.36
CA LEU A 91 5.43 1.63 14.66
C LEU A 91 6.67 0.73 14.60
N GLU A 92 6.59 -0.42 13.95
CA GLU A 92 7.67 -1.42 13.91
C GLU A 92 8.84 -0.99 13.02
N ASN A 93 8.57 -0.28 11.92
CA ASN A 93 9.59 -0.02 10.89
C ASN A 93 10.10 1.43 10.85
N LYS A 94 9.66 2.29 11.78
CA LYS A 94 10.00 3.73 11.82
C LYS A 94 9.69 4.41 10.48
N ILE A 95 8.45 4.25 9.99
CA ILE A 95 8.00 4.86 8.74
C ILE A 95 7.68 6.34 8.96
N ASP A 96 8.19 7.22 8.11
CA ASP A 96 7.96 8.66 8.19
C ASP A 96 6.74 9.12 7.38
N GLY A 97 6.34 8.34 6.38
CA GLY A 97 5.22 8.66 5.51
C GLY A 97 4.58 7.45 4.83
N VAL A 98 3.28 7.54 4.59
CA VAL A 98 2.50 6.53 3.88
C VAL A 98 1.96 7.14 2.60
N PHE A 99 2.12 6.43 1.49
CA PHE A 99 1.65 6.83 0.18
C PHE A 99 0.74 5.78 -0.42
N LEU A 100 -0.29 6.24 -1.11
CA LEU A 100 -1.18 5.41 -1.91
C LEU A 100 -1.77 6.23 -3.05
N ASN A 101 -2.17 5.58 -4.13
CA ASN A 101 -2.91 6.24 -5.20
C ASN A 101 -4.36 6.45 -4.77
N GLY A 102 -4.91 7.65 -5.02
CA GLY A 102 -6.29 7.98 -4.65
C GLY A 102 -7.33 7.10 -5.33
N ASP A 103 -8.44 6.82 -4.63
CA ASP A 103 -9.58 6.06 -5.13
C ASP A 103 -10.85 6.86 -4.85
N TYR A 104 -11.59 7.18 -5.90
CA TYR A 104 -12.75 8.06 -5.83
C TYR A 104 -14.01 7.39 -5.27
N THR A 105 -13.95 6.09 -4.94
CA THR A 105 -15.09 5.40 -4.33
C THR A 105 -15.29 5.83 -2.87
N LYS A 106 -16.55 6.04 -2.47
CA LYS A 106 -16.91 6.42 -1.08
C LYS A 106 -16.30 5.49 -0.04
N PHE A 107 -16.28 4.19 -0.33
CA PHE A 107 -15.67 3.19 0.56
C PHE A 107 -14.17 3.43 0.78
N ALA A 108 -13.42 3.71 -0.30
CA ALA A 108 -12.00 3.98 -0.19
C ALA A 108 -11.72 5.30 0.52
N GLN A 109 -12.48 6.35 0.23
CA GLN A 109 -12.37 7.65 0.91
C GLN A 109 -12.63 7.54 2.43
N LEU A 110 -13.63 6.74 2.84
CA LEU A 110 -13.88 6.49 4.26
C LEU A 110 -12.69 5.81 4.95
N LYS A 111 -12.08 4.81 4.31
CA LYS A 111 -10.86 4.15 4.83
C LYS A 111 -9.67 5.09 4.86
N GLU A 112 -9.44 5.85 3.80
CA GLU A 112 -8.38 6.86 3.74
C GLU A 112 -8.53 7.90 4.85
N ASN A 113 -9.75 8.37 5.12
CA ASN A 113 -10.00 9.32 6.20
C ASN A 113 -9.67 8.75 7.58
N LYS A 114 -9.93 7.46 7.81
CA LYS A 114 -9.54 6.80 9.06
C LYS A 114 -8.01 6.65 9.17
N ILE A 115 -7.35 6.24 8.10
CA ILE A 115 -5.87 6.15 8.05
C ILE A 115 -5.24 7.53 8.27
N LYS A 116 -5.76 8.59 7.62
CA LYS A 116 -5.34 9.97 7.84
C LYS A 116 -5.47 10.40 9.31
N LYS A 117 -6.58 10.05 9.97
CA LYS A 117 -6.77 10.34 11.41
C LYS A 117 -5.70 9.66 12.26
N ILE A 118 -5.42 8.38 12.03
CA ILE A 118 -4.37 7.62 12.74
C ILE A 118 -3.00 8.26 12.51
N CYS A 119 -2.66 8.61 11.27
CA CYS A 119 -1.40 9.24 10.92
C CYS A 119 -1.25 10.61 11.61
N ASN A 120 -2.29 11.46 11.56
CA ASN A 120 -2.28 12.77 12.19
C ASN A 120 -2.12 12.71 13.71
N GLN A 121 -2.83 11.78 14.38
CA GLN A 121 -2.72 11.60 15.83
C GLN A 121 -1.29 11.25 16.28
N LYS A 122 -0.54 10.55 15.43
CA LYS A 122 0.82 10.09 15.73
C LYS A 122 1.90 10.91 15.02
N LYS A 123 1.55 12.04 14.39
CA LYS A 123 2.43 12.96 13.64
C LYS A 123 3.13 12.36 12.40
N TYR A 124 2.56 11.33 11.79
CA TYR A 124 3.04 10.77 10.51
C TYR A 124 2.39 11.48 9.33
N ARG A 125 3.10 11.57 8.19
CA ARG A 125 2.56 12.20 6.97
C ARG A 125 1.84 11.19 6.07
N PHE A 126 0.67 11.58 5.55
CA PHE A 126 -0.14 10.81 4.62
C PHE A 126 -0.50 11.68 3.41
#